data_AF-A0A7S1IYQ4-F1
#
_entry.id   AF-A0A7S1IYQ4-F1
#
_cell.length_a   1.000
_cell.length_b   1.000
_cell.length_c   1.000
_cell.angle_alpha   90.00
_cell.angle_beta   90.00
_cell.angle_gamma   90.00
#
_symmetry.space_group_name_H-M   'P 1'
#
loop_
_entity.id
_entity.type
_entity.pdbx_description
1 polymer ?
#
loop_
_entity_poly.entity_id
_entity_poly.type
_entity_poly.pdbx_seq_one_letter_code
_entity_poly.pdbx_strand_id
1 'polypeptide(L)'
;KGHGIDEQLNLYESLGLLIGSEGIPYEKTLQFLEGLAAPLLSHMQLIVQSGALTNNNEKVAEVGNVVANQISFLAYITKGFNTTLIPMGPSMGVANGTKPEKRDIGDVFLKIMGVILSVLEVGKHQSSIREKTILFLHRMIDLLGDTIMPYIPKITIALLEVSAITDMPKAIRIPMQMAKKVKSQAVPCISELFIPVVTRVFELTGVEALTRQNNVFSEEVRQHAELLRSYYHMLYCFVNAKCSAALICPTNRPQLDNVLRTVIQGCVTHPELDIAKICFQIFGEMVKEWHSMDGFQKYMYDTVLPTSFDTILHPQFDPRDAKANNISLEIANLHKAMLVAYETTFLQVMDTIISRMVPDKNACMQFISQLQNAPPKTYKNCLRDLVYLKRG
;
A
#
# COMPACT_ATOMS: atom_id res chain seq x y z
N LYS A 1 -17.30 -10.75 -29.19
CA LYS A 1 -16.25 -10.40 -30.18
C LYS A 1 -15.06 -9.79 -29.43
N GLY A 2 -14.09 -10.60 -29.02
CA GLY A 2 -12.94 -10.16 -28.22
C GLY A 2 -11.57 -10.33 -28.88
N HIS A 3 -11.48 -11.09 -29.98
CA HIS A 3 -10.19 -11.50 -30.58
C HIS A 3 -9.36 -10.32 -31.13
N GLY A 4 -9.98 -9.23 -31.61
CA GLY A 4 -9.24 -8.11 -32.23
C GLY A 4 -8.52 -7.17 -31.24
N ILE A 5 -9.00 -7.03 -30.00
CA ILE A 5 -8.36 -6.11 -29.02
C ILE A 5 -7.10 -6.75 -28.44
N ASP A 6 -7.14 -8.05 -28.13
CA ASP A 6 -5.96 -8.76 -27.61
C ASP A 6 -4.83 -8.82 -28.65
N GLU A 7 -5.15 -9.01 -29.93
CA GLU A 7 -4.19 -8.91 -31.04
C GLU A 7 -3.57 -7.51 -31.14
N GLN A 8 -4.37 -6.45 -30.99
CA GLN A 8 -3.86 -5.07 -30.98
C GLN A 8 -2.96 -4.80 -29.76
N LEU A 9 -3.33 -5.30 -28.57
CA LEU A 9 -2.49 -5.18 -27.38
C LEU A 9 -1.13 -5.86 -27.57
N ASN A 10 -1.12 -7.08 -28.13
CA ASN A 10 0.11 -7.81 -28.47
C ASN A 10 0.96 -7.06 -29.50
N LEU A 11 0.33 -6.42 -30.49
CA LEU A 11 1.03 -5.56 -31.46
C LEU A 11 1.71 -4.37 -30.78
N TYR A 12 1.00 -3.65 -29.92
CA TYR A 12 1.55 -2.49 -29.20
C TYR A 12 2.68 -2.88 -28.23
N GLU A 13 2.57 -4.03 -27.57
CA GLU A 13 3.66 -4.60 -26.77
C GLU A 13 4.87 -4.98 -27.62
N SER A 14 4.66 -5.62 -28.77
CA SER A 14 5.73 -5.97 -29.71
C SER A 14 6.44 -4.73 -30.26
N LEU A 15 5.68 -3.67 -30.58
CA LEU A 15 6.23 -2.38 -30.99
C LEU A 15 7.03 -1.73 -29.85
N GLY A 16 6.52 -1.77 -28.63
CA GLY A 16 7.24 -1.31 -27.45
C GLY A 16 8.59 -2.02 -27.29
N LEU A 17 8.59 -3.35 -27.35
CA LEU A 17 9.80 -4.19 -27.25
C LEU A 17 10.81 -3.90 -28.36
N LEU A 18 10.34 -3.67 -29.59
CA LEU A 18 11.20 -3.30 -30.70
C LEU A 18 11.84 -1.93 -30.48
N ILE A 19 11.03 -0.91 -30.14
CA ILE A 19 11.46 0.48 -29.94
C ILE A 19 12.43 0.61 -28.75
N GLY A 20 12.18 -0.13 -27.68
CA GLY A 20 13.00 -0.18 -26.48
C GLY A 20 14.15 -1.19 -26.53
N SER A 21 14.47 -1.74 -27.70
CA SER A 21 15.63 -2.63 -27.83
C SER A 21 16.95 -1.85 -27.79
N GLU A 22 17.99 -2.44 -27.17
CA GLU A 22 19.31 -1.80 -27.00
C GLU A 22 20.02 -1.45 -28.33
N GLY A 23 19.56 -2.01 -29.45
CA GLY A 23 20.14 -1.78 -30.78
C GLY A 23 19.67 -0.50 -31.48
N ILE A 24 18.68 0.22 -30.94
CA ILE A 24 18.13 1.43 -31.57
C ILE A 24 18.78 2.69 -30.98
N PRO A 25 19.27 3.63 -31.81
CA PRO A 25 19.78 4.91 -31.33
C PRO A 25 18.72 5.68 -30.53
N TYR A 26 19.13 6.30 -29.43
CA TYR A 26 18.25 7.00 -28.50
C TYR A 26 17.31 8.01 -29.17
N GLU A 27 17.82 8.86 -30.08
CA GLU A 27 17.02 9.84 -30.81
C GLU A 27 15.93 9.18 -31.68
N LYS A 28 16.20 8.00 -32.26
CA LYS A 28 15.20 7.24 -33.02
C LYS A 28 14.17 6.59 -32.11
N THR A 29 14.60 6.05 -30.96
CA THR A 29 13.68 5.52 -29.94
C THR A 29 12.69 6.60 -29.51
N LEU A 30 13.17 7.82 -29.25
CA LEU A 30 12.32 8.97 -28.92
C LEU A 30 11.34 9.30 -30.05
N GLN A 31 11.85 9.42 -31.29
CA GLN A 31 11.03 9.72 -32.46
C GLN A 31 9.93 8.68 -32.69
N PHE A 32 10.24 7.39 -32.55
CA PHE A 32 9.26 6.31 -32.73
C PHE A 32 8.22 6.29 -31.61
N LEU A 33 8.63 6.49 -30.35
CA LEU A 33 7.72 6.57 -29.23
C LEU A 33 6.75 7.76 -29.37
N GLU A 34 7.27 8.95 -29.71
CA GLU A 34 6.45 10.14 -29.95
C GLU A 34 5.49 9.92 -31.12
N GLY A 35 5.97 9.36 -32.24
CA GLY A 35 5.16 9.07 -33.42
C GLY A 35 4.03 8.07 -33.14
N LEU A 36 4.28 7.07 -32.27
CA LEU A 36 3.28 6.08 -31.88
C LEU A 36 2.26 6.64 -30.88
N ALA A 37 2.71 7.46 -29.93
CA ALA A 37 1.84 8.03 -28.90
C ALA A 37 1.00 9.20 -29.41
N ALA A 38 1.56 10.07 -30.25
CA ALA A 38 0.91 11.30 -30.72
C ALA A 38 -0.53 11.13 -31.23
N PRO A 39 -0.85 10.20 -32.16
CA PRO A 39 -2.22 10.04 -32.64
C PRO A 39 -3.20 9.61 -31.55
N LEU A 40 -2.76 8.76 -30.61
CA LEU A 40 -3.58 8.32 -29.47
C LEU A 40 -3.86 9.50 -28.52
N LEU A 41 -2.83 10.29 -28.21
CA LEU A 41 -2.95 11.47 -27.35
C LEU A 41 -3.85 12.53 -27.97
N SER A 42 -3.69 12.83 -29.27
CA SER A 42 -4.54 13.81 -29.96
C SER A 42 -6.00 13.39 -29.97
N HIS A 43 -6.29 12.10 -30.19
CA HIS A 43 -7.67 11.60 -30.14
C HIS A 43 -8.28 11.73 -28.75
N MET A 44 -7.54 11.35 -27.70
CA MET A 44 -7.99 11.51 -26.31
C MET A 44 -8.26 12.99 -25.97
N GLN A 45 -7.39 13.90 -26.39
CA GLN A 45 -7.56 15.34 -26.18
C GLN A 45 -8.80 15.89 -26.89
N LEU A 46 -9.08 15.46 -28.12
CA LEU A 46 -10.30 15.82 -28.85
C LEU A 46 -11.55 15.35 -28.11
N ILE A 47 -11.54 14.12 -27.57
CA ILE A 47 -12.64 13.58 -26.77
C ILE A 47 -12.88 14.42 -25.51
N VAL A 48 -11.81 14.77 -24.78
CA VAL A 48 -11.89 15.65 -23.61
C VAL A 48 -12.49 17.01 -23.98
N GLN A 49 -12.00 17.64 -25.05
CA GLN A 49 -12.48 18.96 -25.50
C GLN A 49 -13.93 18.94 -25.99
N SER A 50 -14.37 17.83 -26.59
CA SER A 50 -15.74 17.68 -27.09
C SER A 50 -16.79 17.45 -25.99
N GLY A 51 -16.38 17.14 -24.75
CA GLY A 51 -17.29 16.72 -23.69
C GLY A 51 -17.96 15.36 -23.92
N ALA A 52 -17.44 14.54 -24.84
CA ALA A 52 -18.06 13.26 -25.19
C ALA A 52 -18.09 12.24 -24.04
N LEU A 53 -17.33 12.45 -22.96
CA LEU A 53 -17.29 11.60 -21.77
C LEU A 53 -18.22 12.05 -20.63
N THR A 54 -18.79 13.25 -20.70
CA THR A 54 -19.65 13.82 -19.64
C THR A 54 -21.13 13.81 -19.99
N ASN A 55 -21.47 13.68 -21.29
CA ASN A 55 -22.85 13.66 -21.74
C ASN A 55 -23.54 12.37 -21.30
N ASN A 56 -24.77 12.42 -20.77
CA ASN A 56 -25.47 11.21 -20.28
C ASN A 56 -26.17 10.46 -21.42
N ASN A 57 -25.44 10.09 -22.47
CA ASN A 57 -25.95 9.37 -23.63
C ASN A 57 -25.40 7.93 -23.71
N GLU A 58 -26.12 7.05 -24.40
CA GLU A 58 -25.71 5.63 -24.57
C GLU A 58 -24.34 5.47 -25.24
N LYS A 59 -23.86 6.48 -25.97
CA LYS A 59 -22.56 6.45 -26.66
C LYS A 59 -21.37 6.70 -25.73
N VAL A 60 -21.58 7.21 -24.53
CA VAL A 60 -20.47 7.53 -23.61
C VAL A 60 -19.73 6.29 -23.14
N ALA A 61 -20.44 5.17 -22.94
CA ALA A 61 -19.78 3.90 -22.64
C ALA A 61 -18.90 3.42 -23.81
N GLU A 62 -19.36 3.60 -25.05
CA GLU A 62 -18.60 3.25 -26.26
C GLU A 62 -17.35 4.13 -26.40
N VAL A 63 -17.50 5.45 -26.31
CA VAL A 63 -16.39 6.42 -26.33
C VAL A 63 -15.40 6.14 -25.19
N GLY A 64 -15.92 5.88 -23.98
CA GLY A 64 -15.13 5.53 -22.82
C GLY A 64 -14.31 4.25 -23.01
N ASN A 65 -14.88 3.24 -23.66
CA ASN A 65 -14.16 2.01 -24.00
C ASN A 65 -13.08 2.24 -25.06
N VAL A 66 -13.33 3.08 -26.05
CA VAL A 66 -12.31 3.46 -27.04
C VAL A 66 -11.12 4.12 -26.34
N VAL A 67 -11.38 5.10 -25.48
CA VAL A 67 -10.32 5.79 -24.71
C VAL A 67 -9.60 4.84 -23.78
N ALA A 68 -10.32 3.97 -23.07
CA ALA A 68 -9.73 2.96 -22.20
C ALA A 68 -8.78 2.01 -22.97
N ASN A 69 -9.14 1.62 -24.20
CA ASN A 69 -8.27 0.82 -25.06
C ASN A 69 -7.01 1.60 -25.46
N GLN A 70 -7.12 2.89 -25.77
CA GLN A 70 -5.95 3.74 -26.06
C GLN A 70 -5.00 3.85 -24.87
N ILE A 71 -5.54 4.01 -23.65
CA ILE A 71 -4.76 3.95 -22.41
C ILE A 71 -4.05 2.59 -22.27
N SER A 72 -4.75 1.50 -22.61
CA SER A 72 -4.18 0.15 -22.57
C SER A 72 -3.03 -0.01 -23.58
N PHE A 73 -3.17 0.49 -24.81
CA PHE A 73 -2.11 0.46 -25.80
C PHE A 73 -0.87 1.20 -25.31
N LEU A 74 -1.05 2.38 -24.72
CA LEU A 74 0.03 3.15 -24.09
C LEU A 74 0.69 2.37 -22.93
N ALA A 75 -0.10 1.66 -22.11
CA ALA A 75 0.44 0.81 -21.04
C ALA A 75 1.21 -0.42 -21.56
N TYR A 76 0.85 -0.95 -22.72
CA TYR A 76 1.51 -2.11 -23.32
C TYR A 76 2.80 -1.72 -24.03
N ILE A 77 2.85 -0.55 -24.68
CA ILE A 77 4.09 0.00 -25.25
C ILE A 77 5.19 0.08 -24.18
N THR A 78 4.83 0.45 -22.95
CA THR A 78 5.82 0.70 -21.90
C THR A 78 6.54 -0.56 -21.43
N LYS A 79 6.01 -1.76 -21.75
CA LYS A 79 6.66 -3.04 -21.40
C LYS A 79 8.00 -3.25 -22.10
N GLY A 80 8.21 -2.60 -23.24
CA GLY A 80 9.51 -2.64 -23.93
C GLY A 80 10.57 -1.72 -23.36
N PHE A 81 10.20 -0.85 -22.41
CA PHE A 81 11.11 0.10 -21.80
C PHE A 81 11.47 -0.36 -20.39
N ASN A 82 12.70 -0.06 -19.99
CA ASN A 82 13.23 -0.38 -18.68
C ASN A 82 13.95 0.83 -18.07
N THR A 83 14.34 0.72 -16.80
CA THR A 83 15.02 1.79 -16.07
C THR A 83 16.44 2.08 -16.58
N THR A 84 17.00 1.28 -17.49
CA THR A 84 18.32 1.58 -18.09
C THR A 84 18.22 2.53 -19.28
N LEU A 85 17.07 2.54 -19.98
CA LEU A 85 16.81 3.46 -21.09
C LEU A 85 16.33 4.84 -20.64
N ILE A 86 15.82 4.92 -19.41
CA ILE A 86 15.35 6.16 -18.80
C ILE A 86 16.35 6.51 -17.70
N PRO A 87 17.19 7.54 -17.89
CA PRO A 87 18.10 8.03 -16.86
C PRO A 87 17.33 8.26 -15.55
N MET A 88 17.59 7.43 -14.54
CA MET A 88 16.96 7.59 -13.23
C MET A 88 17.64 8.75 -12.49
N GLY A 89 16.90 9.83 -12.27
CA GLY A 89 17.27 10.94 -11.40
C GLY A 89 16.79 12.29 -11.90
N PRO A 90 16.65 13.29 -11.02
CA PRO A 90 16.47 14.65 -11.47
C PRO A 90 17.71 15.04 -12.29
N SER A 91 17.49 15.69 -13.43
CA SER A 91 18.53 16.51 -14.07
C SER A 91 18.91 17.67 -13.15
N MET A 92 19.62 17.39 -12.06
CA MET A 92 20.15 18.36 -11.11
C MET A 92 21.60 17.96 -10.82
N GLY A 93 22.53 18.59 -11.54
CA GLY A 93 23.96 18.48 -11.22
C GLY A 93 24.89 18.26 -12.41
N VAL A 94 24.74 18.99 -13.51
CA VAL A 94 25.96 19.46 -14.19
C VAL A 94 26.37 20.74 -13.48
N ALA A 95 27.24 20.60 -12.48
CA ALA A 95 28.21 21.66 -12.26
C ALA A 95 28.97 21.82 -13.59
N ASN A 96 28.94 23.02 -14.16
CA ASN A 96 29.44 23.44 -15.48
C ASN A 96 28.38 23.54 -16.59
N GLY A 97 27.44 24.47 -16.43
CA GLY A 97 27.28 25.62 -17.35
C GLY A 97 26.88 25.38 -18.80
N THR A 98 26.70 24.15 -19.27
CA THR A 98 26.30 23.85 -20.65
C THR A 98 25.77 22.42 -20.73
N LYS A 99 24.44 22.24 -20.76
CA LYS A 99 23.82 21.06 -21.38
C LYS A 99 22.59 21.49 -22.18
N PRO A 100 22.40 20.94 -23.38
CA PRO A 100 21.24 21.24 -24.21
C PRO A 100 19.97 20.63 -23.59
N GLU A 101 18.83 21.25 -23.89
CA GLU A 101 17.45 20.79 -23.69
C GLU A 101 17.16 19.44 -24.38
N LYS A 102 17.87 18.35 -24.04
CA LYS A 102 17.55 17.03 -24.58
C LYS A 102 16.32 16.47 -23.87
N ARG A 103 15.19 16.42 -24.58
CA ARG A 103 13.98 15.69 -24.16
C ARG A 103 14.32 14.24 -23.88
N ASP A 104 13.79 13.74 -22.78
CA ASP A 104 13.95 12.35 -22.37
C ASP A 104 12.74 11.49 -22.79
N ILE A 105 12.97 10.19 -22.99
CA ILE A 105 11.92 9.17 -23.05
C ILE A 105 10.99 9.28 -21.83
N GLY A 106 11.56 9.58 -20.65
CA GLY A 106 10.80 9.89 -19.44
C GLY A 106 9.80 11.03 -19.62
N ASP A 107 10.20 12.13 -20.28
CA ASP A 107 9.32 13.29 -20.53
C ASP A 107 8.13 12.93 -21.42
N VAL A 108 8.33 12.03 -22.39
CA VAL A 108 7.23 11.55 -23.24
C VAL A 108 6.21 10.77 -22.42
N PHE A 109 6.65 9.91 -21.49
CA PHE A 109 5.75 9.20 -20.59
C PHE A 109 5.03 10.12 -19.60
N LEU A 110 5.71 11.16 -19.08
CA LEU A 110 5.07 12.18 -18.26
C LEU A 110 4.02 12.98 -19.04
N LYS A 111 4.29 13.31 -20.31
CA LYS A 111 3.31 13.95 -21.21
C LYS A 111 2.10 13.04 -21.44
N ILE A 112 2.31 11.75 -21.68
CA ILE A 112 1.24 10.76 -21.79
C ILE A 112 0.41 10.74 -20.50
N MET A 113 1.07 10.74 -19.33
CA MET A 113 0.40 10.76 -18.04
C MET A 113 -0.47 12.01 -17.84
N GLY A 114 0.01 13.18 -18.26
CA GLY A 114 -0.76 14.43 -18.19
C GLY A 114 -2.06 14.37 -19.01
N VAL A 115 -2.04 13.75 -20.19
CA VAL A 115 -3.25 13.54 -21.01
C VAL A 115 -4.18 12.51 -20.38
N ILE A 116 -3.65 11.43 -19.81
CA ILE A 116 -4.47 10.42 -19.12
C ILE A 116 -5.15 11.00 -17.88
N LEU A 117 -4.47 11.90 -17.16
CA LEU A 117 -5.08 12.64 -16.05
C LEU A 117 -6.25 13.50 -16.54
N SER A 118 -6.10 14.28 -17.62
CA SER A 118 -7.22 15.10 -18.14
C SER A 118 -8.39 14.26 -18.64
N VAL A 119 -8.13 13.09 -19.22
CA VAL A 119 -9.16 12.09 -19.54
C VAL A 119 -9.87 11.59 -18.29
N LEU A 120 -9.13 11.25 -17.23
CA LEU A 120 -9.71 10.75 -16.00
C LEU A 120 -10.60 11.81 -15.33
N GLU A 121 -10.19 13.08 -15.32
CA GLU A 121 -10.96 14.18 -14.72
C GLU A 121 -12.38 14.28 -15.28
N VAL A 122 -12.55 14.11 -16.59
CA VAL A 122 -13.87 14.15 -17.26
C VAL A 122 -14.54 12.77 -17.35
N GLY A 123 -13.78 11.69 -17.30
CA GLY A 123 -14.23 10.32 -17.54
C GLY A 123 -14.28 9.42 -16.31
N LYS A 124 -14.05 9.93 -15.10
CA LYS A 124 -13.90 9.13 -13.86
C LYS A 124 -15.06 8.17 -13.58
N HIS A 125 -16.28 8.49 -13.99
CA HIS A 125 -17.44 7.63 -13.79
C HIS A 125 -17.39 6.34 -14.62
N GLN A 126 -16.62 6.32 -15.72
CA GLN A 126 -16.45 5.13 -16.54
C GLN A 126 -15.45 4.15 -15.92
N SER A 127 -15.92 2.96 -15.55
CA SER A 127 -15.10 1.93 -14.91
C SER A 127 -13.93 1.46 -15.78
N SER A 128 -14.15 1.35 -17.11
CA SER A 128 -13.08 0.95 -18.03
C SER A 128 -11.94 1.96 -18.08
N ILE A 129 -12.23 3.27 -18.03
CA ILE A 129 -11.18 4.31 -17.94
C ILE A 129 -10.40 4.16 -16.63
N ARG A 130 -11.09 4.04 -15.48
CA ARG A 130 -10.42 3.87 -14.18
C ARG A 130 -9.49 2.66 -14.17
N GLU A 131 -9.97 1.50 -14.64
CA GLU A 131 -9.19 0.26 -14.64
C GLU A 131 -7.92 0.39 -15.50
N LYS A 132 -8.03 0.97 -16.69
CA LYS A 132 -6.87 1.12 -17.59
C LYS A 132 -5.92 2.22 -17.12
N THR A 133 -6.41 3.27 -16.47
CA THR A 133 -5.57 4.28 -15.80
C THR A 133 -4.78 3.67 -14.64
N ILE A 134 -5.40 2.82 -13.81
CA ILE A 134 -4.69 2.10 -12.73
C ILE A 134 -3.61 1.19 -13.32
N LEU A 135 -3.91 0.45 -14.39
CA LEU A 135 -2.93 -0.38 -15.11
C LEU A 135 -1.74 0.46 -15.58
N PHE A 136 -2.00 1.60 -16.23
CA PHE A 136 -0.96 2.50 -16.73
C PHE A 136 -0.12 3.08 -15.59
N LEU A 137 -0.74 3.54 -14.51
CA LEU A 137 -0.05 4.04 -13.32
C LEU A 137 0.92 3.02 -12.73
N HIS A 138 0.50 1.77 -12.60
CA HIS A 138 1.36 0.71 -12.07
C HIS A 138 2.64 0.56 -12.91
N ARG A 139 2.51 0.60 -14.23
CA ARG A 139 3.67 0.54 -15.14
C ARG A 139 4.56 1.77 -15.02
N MET A 140 3.96 2.95 -14.88
CA MET A 140 4.70 4.20 -14.79
C MET A 140 5.45 4.36 -13.47
N ILE A 141 4.91 3.84 -12.36
CA ILE A 141 5.66 3.75 -11.09
C ILE A 141 6.87 2.83 -11.25
N ASP A 142 6.70 1.68 -11.90
CA ASP A 142 7.81 0.75 -12.14
C ASP A 142 8.91 1.36 -13.02
N LEU A 143 8.50 2.14 -14.02
CA LEU A 143 9.38 2.69 -15.04
C LEU A 143 10.06 4.00 -14.61
N LEU A 144 9.31 4.94 -14.04
CA LEU A 144 9.77 6.31 -13.74
C LEU A 144 10.13 6.53 -12.26
N GLY A 145 9.75 5.61 -11.37
CA GLY A 145 10.11 5.68 -9.95
C GLY A 145 9.64 6.94 -9.25
N ASP A 146 10.57 7.78 -8.81
CA ASP A 146 10.35 9.03 -8.08
C ASP A 146 9.87 10.17 -8.99
N THR A 147 10.28 10.15 -10.25
CA THR A 147 9.99 11.21 -11.23
C THR A 147 8.49 11.42 -11.46
N ILE A 148 7.67 10.37 -11.31
CA ILE A 148 6.21 10.44 -11.46
C ILE A 148 5.47 10.95 -10.21
N MET A 149 6.12 11.06 -9.05
CA MET A 149 5.48 11.41 -7.77
C MET A 149 4.51 12.62 -7.83
N PRO A 150 4.81 13.73 -8.54
CA PRO A 150 3.90 14.88 -8.61
C PRO A 150 2.52 14.59 -9.24
N TYR A 151 2.39 13.51 -10.02
CA TYR A 151 1.14 13.11 -10.68
C TYR A 151 0.33 12.12 -9.85
N ILE A 152 0.99 11.31 -9.00
CA ILE A 152 0.35 10.21 -8.28
C ILE A 152 -0.76 10.69 -7.34
N PRO A 153 -0.58 11.73 -6.50
CA PRO A 153 -1.64 12.23 -5.64
C PRO A 153 -2.90 12.62 -6.42
N LYS A 154 -2.73 13.45 -7.47
CA LYS A 154 -3.84 13.98 -8.28
C LYS A 154 -4.67 12.87 -8.91
N ILE A 155 -4.02 11.91 -9.57
CA ILE A 155 -4.71 10.82 -10.27
C ILE A 155 -5.35 9.87 -9.27
N THR A 156 -4.65 9.53 -8.19
CA THR A 156 -5.18 8.60 -7.18
C THR A 156 -6.39 9.21 -6.46
N ILE A 157 -6.36 10.49 -6.10
CA ILE A 157 -7.51 11.19 -5.49
C ILE A 157 -8.71 11.14 -6.44
N ALA A 158 -8.52 11.48 -7.72
CA ALA A 158 -9.59 11.41 -8.72
C ALA A 158 -10.19 10.00 -8.87
N LEU A 159 -9.37 8.95 -8.73
CA LEU A 159 -9.85 7.56 -8.70
C LEU A 159 -10.66 7.27 -7.43
N LEU A 160 -10.20 7.72 -6.26
CA LEU A 160 -10.82 7.43 -4.96
C LEU A 160 -12.22 8.03 -4.84
N GLU A 161 -12.45 9.24 -5.37
CA GLU A 161 -13.74 9.96 -5.31
C GLU A 161 -14.94 9.14 -5.78
N VAL A 162 -14.74 8.29 -6.80
CA VAL A 162 -15.80 7.52 -7.46
C VAL A 162 -15.59 6.00 -7.31
N SER A 163 -14.57 5.57 -6.57
CA SER A 163 -14.28 4.16 -6.37
C SER A 163 -15.36 3.52 -5.48
N ALA A 164 -15.92 2.41 -5.96
CA ALA A 164 -16.74 1.51 -5.16
C ALA A 164 -15.87 0.60 -4.30
N ILE A 165 -16.49 -0.12 -3.35
CA ILE A 165 -15.80 -1.06 -2.46
C ILE A 165 -14.93 -2.09 -3.20
N THR A 166 -15.37 -2.52 -4.39
CA THR A 166 -14.67 -3.46 -5.27
C THR A 166 -13.44 -2.86 -5.98
N ASP A 167 -13.44 -1.55 -6.21
CA ASP A 167 -12.36 -0.84 -6.90
C ASP A 167 -11.28 -0.33 -5.94
N MET A 168 -11.67 -0.06 -4.69
CA MET A 168 -10.78 0.50 -3.67
C MET A 168 -9.49 -0.30 -3.44
N PRO A 169 -9.48 -1.65 -3.36
CA PRO A 169 -8.24 -2.42 -3.26
C PRO A 169 -7.26 -2.12 -4.41
N LYS A 170 -7.76 -1.84 -5.62
CA LYS A 170 -6.93 -1.49 -6.78
C LYS A 170 -6.31 -0.11 -6.61
N ALA A 171 -7.08 0.87 -6.14
CA ALA A 171 -6.59 2.24 -5.90
C ALA A 171 -5.57 2.29 -4.75
N ILE A 172 -5.81 1.57 -3.64
CA ILE A 172 -4.91 1.47 -2.48
C ILE A 172 -3.53 0.92 -2.86
N ARG A 173 -3.47 0.04 -3.87
CA ARG A 173 -2.19 -0.53 -4.34
C ARG A 173 -1.25 0.50 -4.97
N ILE A 174 -1.77 1.64 -5.44
CA ILE A 174 -0.94 2.70 -6.07
C ILE A 174 0.05 3.30 -5.06
N PRO A 175 -0.38 3.91 -3.93
CA PRO A 175 0.56 4.43 -2.94
C PRO A 175 1.40 3.32 -2.29
N MET A 176 0.90 2.09 -2.17
CA MET A 176 1.70 0.94 -1.71
C MET A 176 2.87 0.64 -2.65
N GLN A 177 2.63 0.63 -3.96
CA GLN A 177 3.69 0.37 -4.94
C GLN A 177 4.71 1.51 -4.92
N MET A 178 4.26 2.76 -4.82
CA MET A 178 5.14 3.92 -4.68
C MET A 178 6.04 3.77 -3.44
N ALA A 179 5.45 3.46 -2.28
CA ALA A 179 6.21 3.20 -1.04
C ALA A 179 7.25 2.09 -1.22
N LYS A 180 6.91 0.97 -1.87
CA LYS A 180 7.87 -0.11 -2.13
C LYS A 180 8.98 0.28 -3.09
N LYS A 181 8.65 1.05 -4.13
CA LYS A 181 9.55 1.40 -5.22
C LYS A 181 10.59 2.45 -4.79
N VAL A 182 10.15 3.52 -4.14
CA VAL A 182 11.04 4.66 -3.79
C VAL A 182 11.26 4.83 -2.27
N LYS A 183 10.69 3.94 -1.45
CA LYS A 183 10.87 3.88 0.01
C LYS A 183 10.58 5.23 0.66
N SER A 184 11.45 5.70 1.56
CA SER A 184 11.29 6.96 2.29
C SER A 184 11.11 8.19 1.41
N GLN A 185 11.52 8.14 0.12
CA GLN A 185 11.26 9.24 -0.81
C GLN A 185 9.77 9.39 -1.15
N ALA A 186 8.94 8.37 -0.90
CA ALA A 186 7.50 8.41 -1.13
C ALA A 186 6.75 9.23 -0.07
N VAL A 187 7.41 9.64 1.03
CA VAL A 187 6.77 10.33 2.16
C VAL A 187 5.92 11.55 1.74
N PRO A 188 6.38 12.47 0.86
CA PRO A 188 5.56 13.59 0.42
C PRO A 188 4.28 13.13 -0.30
N CYS A 189 4.43 12.18 -1.24
CA CYS A 189 3.30 11.61 -1.99
C CYS A 189 2.29 10.90 -1.08
N ILE A 190 2.76 10.09 -0.14
CA ILE A 190 1.90 9.39 0.84
C ILE A 190 1.23 10.38 1.78
N SER A 191 1.92 11.47 2.15
CA SER A 191 1.36 12.51 3.04
C SER A 191 0.11 13.15 2.43
N GLU A 192 0.12 13.42 1.13
CA GLU A 192 -1.06 13.95 0.41
C GLU A 192 -2.19 12.91 0.27
N LEU A 193 -1.84 11.63 0.17
CA LEU A 193 -2.80 10.56 -0.09
C LEU A 193 -3.41 9.91 1.16
N PHE A 194 -2.77 10.06 2.31
CA PHE A 194 -3.16 9.33 3.51
C PHE A 194 -4.60 9.62 3.93
N ILE A 195 -4.97 10.90 4.12
CA ILE A 195 -6.33 11.29 4.51
C ILE A 195 -7.37 10.87 3.45
N PRO A 196 -7.20 11.18 2.15
CA PRO A 196 -8.16 10.76 1.13
C PRO A 196 -8.42 9.25 1.13
N VAL A 197 -7.36 8.44 1.26
CA VAL A 197 -7.50 6.97 1.27
C VAL A 197 -8.20 6.51 2.55
N VAL A 198 -7.74 6.94 3.72
CA VAL A 198 -8.29 6.52 5.02
C VAL A 198 -9.76 6.91 5.13
N THR A 199 -10.10 8.14 4.75
CA THR A 199 -11.49 8.64 4.77
C THR A 199 -12.38 7.78 3.88
N ARG A 200 -11.93 7.51 2.64
CA ARG A 200 -12.71 6.72 1.70
C ARG A 200 -12.88 5.26 2.14
N VAL A 201 -11.86 4.67 2.76
CA VAL A 201 -11.96 3.33 3.38
C VAL A 201 -13.01 3.33 4.48
N PHE A 202 -12.99 4.31 5.38
CA PHE A 202 -13.95 4.38 6.49
C PHE A 202 -15.38 4.65 6.02
N GLU A 203 -15.57 5.48 4.99
CA GLU A 203 -16.88 5.68 4.35
C GLU A 203 -17.47 4.39 3.79
N LEU A 204 -16.66 3.59 3.08
CA LEU A 204 -17.12 2.39 2.40
C LEU A 204 -17.23 1.18 3.32
N THR A 205 -16.43 1.13 4.39
CA THR A 205 -16.51 0.04 5.35
C THR A 205 -17.57 0.29 6.41
N GLY A 206 -17.78 1.54 6.82
CA GLY A 206 -18.58 1.88 7.99
C GLY A 206 -17.87 1.48 9.28
N VAL A 207 -18.00 2.32 10.32
CA VAL A 207 -17.34 2.11 11.62
C VAL A 207 -17.75 0.77 12.27
N GLU A 208 -18.94 0.26 11.95
CA GLU A 208 -19.55 -0.95 12.53
C GLU A 208 -19.33 -2.25 11.74
N ALA A 209 -18.82 -2.21 10.50
CA ALA A 209 -18.54 -3.45 9.77
C ALA A 209 -17.30 -4.18 10.29
N LEU A 210 -16.43 -3.48 11.04
CA LEU A 210 -15.22 -4.00 11.69
C LEU A 210 -15.52 -5.02 12.81
N THR A 211 -16.78 -5.22 13.18
CA THR A 211 -17.21 -6.11 14.28
C THR A 211 -18.19 -7.20 13.85
N ARG A 212 -18.52 -7.32 12.54
CA ARG A 212 -19.49 -8.33 12.08
C ARG A 212 -18.89 -9.74 12.16
N GLN A 213 -19.30 -10.48 13.18
CA GLN A 213 -19.03 -11.92 13.37
C GLN A 213 -20.06 -12.84 12.68
N ASN A 214 -20.81 -12.34 11.69
CA ASN A 214 -21.87 -13.14 11.09
C ASN A 214 -21.31 -14.09 10.03
N ASN A 215 -21.51 -15.39 10.27
CA ASN A 215 -21.17 -16.53 9.40
C ASN A 215 -21.91 -16.56 8.04
N VAL A 216 -22.42 -15.43 7.56
CA VAL A 216 -23.08 -15.33 6.25
C VAL A 216 -22.03 -14.87 5.24
N PHE A 217 -21.62 -15.80 4.38
CA PHE A 217 -20.72 -15.57 3.23
C PHE A 217 -21.43 -14.80 2.11
N SER A 218 -21.99 -13.62 2.40
CA SER A 218 -22.47 -12.75 1.34
C SER A 218 -21.28 -12.16 0.57
N GLU A 219 -21.49 -11.88 -0.70
CA GLU A 219 -20.50 -11.21 -1.55
C GLU A 219 -20.08 -9.85 -0.97
N GLU A 220 -21.01 -9.14 -0.32
CA GLU A 220 -20.73 -7.89 0.39
C GLU A 220 -19.72 -8.09 1.52
N VAL A 221 -19.93 -9.09 2.40
CA VAL A 221 -18.99 -9.38 3.50
C VAL A 221 -17.59 -9.69 2.94
N ARG A 222 -17.51 -10.43 1.83
CA ARG A 222 -16.24 -10.73 1.16
C ARG A 222 -15.54 -9.47 0.66
N GLN A 223 -16.27 -8.55 0.03
CA GLN A 223 -15.73 -7.29 -0.49
C GLN A 223 -15.25 -6.37 0.65
N HIS A 224 -15.99 -6.30 1.75
CA HIS A 224 -15.58 -5.58 2.96
C HIS A 224 -14.28 -6.16 3.54
N ALA A 225 -14.18 -7.49 3.68
CA ALA A 225 -12.98 -8.15 4.17
C ALA A 225 -11.76 -7.91 3.25
N GLU A 226 -11.95 -7.93 1.92
CA GLU A 226 -10.88 -7.64 0.97
C GLU A 226 -10.38 -6.19 1.07
N LEU A 227 -11.29 -5.23 1.23
CA LEU A 227 -10.92 -3.83 1.43
C LEU A 227 -10.13 -3.63 2.73
N LEU A 228 -10.62 -4.18 3.84
CA LEU A 228 -9.93 -4.09 5.14
C LEU A 228 -8.55 -4.75 5.10
N ARG A 229 -8.45 -5.93 4.50
CA ARG A 229 -7.16 -6.59 4.29
C ARG A 229 -6.20 -5.71 3.50
N SER A 230 -6.68 -5.08 2.43
CA SER A 230 -5.87 -4.16 1.61
C SER A 230 -5.44 -2.92 2.40
N TYR A 231 -6.31 -2.38 3.24
CA TYR A 231 -6.02 -1.27 4.15
C TYR A 231 -4.92 -1.60 5.16
N TYR A 232 -5.02 -2.73 5.88
CA TYR A 232 -3.97 -3.13 6.83
C TYR A 232 -2.64 -3.42 6.14
N HIS A 233 -2.65 -4.05 4.96
CA HIS A 233 -1.44 -4.23 4.17
C HIS A 233 -0.83 -2.90 3.72
N MET A 234 -1.66 -1.89 3.41
CA MET A 234 -1.17 -0.56 3.07
C MET A 234 -0.45 0.09 4.26
N LEU A 235 -1.06 0.08 5.44
CA LEU A 235 -0.43 0.61 6.65
C LEU A 235 0.90 -0.08 6.94
N TYR A 236 0.92 -1.42 6.90
CA TYR A 236 2.15 -2.20 7.04
C TYR A 236 3.19 -1.80 5.99
N CYS A 237 2.77 -1.65 4.74
CA CYS A 237 3.66 -1.24 3.66
C CYS A 237 4.31 0.13 3.94
N PHE A 238 3.56 1.10 4.47
CA PHE A 238 4.09 2.42 4.77
C PHE A 238 5.12 2.39 5.89
N VAL A 239 4.83 1.71 7.00
CA VAL A 239 5.79 1.61 8.11
C VAL A 239 7.02 0.79 7.71
N ASN A 240 6.83 -0.33 7.03
CA ASN A 240 7.95 -1.18 6.58
C ASN A 240 8.83 -0.51 5.52
N ALA A 241 8.26 0.35 4.68
CA ALA A 241 9.00 1.13 3.68
C ALA A 241 9.67 2.41 4.23
N LYS A 242 9.68 2.61 5.55
CA LYS A 242 10.22 3.82 6.21
C LYS A 242 9.52 5.10 5.76
N CYS A 243 8.21 4.99 5.54
CA CYS A 243 7.32 6.10 5.19
C CYS A 243 6.42 6.53 6.36
N SER A 244 6.69 6.04 7.58
CA SER A 244 5.84 6.32 8.75
C SER A 244 5.73 7.82 9.08
N ALA A 245 6.71 8.63 8.68
CA ALA A 245 6.70 10.08 8.77
C ALA A 245 5.45 10.71 8.11
N ALA A 246 4.93 10.10 7.05
CA ALA A 246 3.72 10.57 6.38
C ALA A 246 2.46 10.43 7.25
N LEU A 247 2.42 9.49 8.19
CA LEU A 247 1.27 9.25 9.07
C LEU A 247 1.21 10.27 10.21
N ILE A 248 2.35 10.84 10.59
CA ILE A 248 2.52 11.70 11.76
C ILE A 248 2.74 13.17 11.39
N CYS A 249 2.75 13.51 10.10
CA CYS A 249 2.86 14.89 9.67
C CYS A 249 1.66 15.72 10.15
N PRO A 250 1.81 17.05 10.33
CA PRO A 250 0.78 17.89 10.95
C PRO A 250 -0.60 17.74 10.29
N THR A 251 -0.64 17.61 8.97
CA THR A 251 -1.87 17.41 8.20
C THR A 251 -2.58 16.11 8.56
N ASN A 252 -1.83 15.01 8.73
CA ASN A 252 -2.38 13.65 8.89
C ASN A 252 -2.56 13.22 10.34
N ARG A 253 -1.86 13.88 11.27
CA ARG A 253 -1.91 13.61 12.70
C ARG A 253 -3.34 13.46 13.27
N PRO A 254 -4.36 14.27 12.88
CA PRO A 254 -5.71 14.12 13.41
C PRO A 254 -6.38 12.77 13.10
N GLN A 255 -5.98 12.08 12.01
CA GLN A 255 -6.52 10.76 11.65
C GLN A 255 -5.77 9.61 12.32
N LEU A 256 -4.62 9.86 12.95
CA LEU A 256 -3.77 8.81 13.49
C LEU A 256 -4.47 8.00 14.59
N ASP A 257 -5.21 8.65 15.48
CA ASP A 257 -5.92 7.97 16.56
C ASP A 257 -6.98 6.99 16.03
N ASN A 258 -7.71 7.38 14.99
CA ASN A 258 -8.68 6.50 14.32
C ASN A 258 -7.97 5.29 13.71
N VAL A 259 -6.86 5.54 13.02
CA VAL A 259 -6.05 4.48 12.40
C VAL A 259 -5.50 3.53 13.46
N LEU A 260 -4.90 4.03 14.54
CA LEU A 260 -4.37 3.20 15.62
C LEU A 260 -5.46 2.37 16.30
N ARG A 261 -6.66 2.92 16.51
CA ARG A 261 -7.83 2.16 16.99
C ARG A 261 -8.18 1.01 16.05
N THR A 262 -8.16 1.23 14.73
CA THR A 262 -8.43 0.14 13.77
C THR A 262 -7.35 -0.94 13.78
N VAL A 263 -6.08 -0.58 14.02
CA VAL A 263 -4.99 -1.56 14.11
C VAL A 263 -5.12 -2.40 15.39
N ILE A 264 -5.47 -1.78 16.52
CA ILE A 264 -5.78 -2.51 17.77
C ILE A 264 -6.96 -3.46 17.55
N GLN A 265 -8.04 -2.98 16.94
CA GLN A 265 -9.20 -3.82 16.62
C GLN A 265 -8.77 -5.01 15.75
N GLY A 266 -7.91 -4.79 14.75
CA GLY A 266 -7.38 -5.83 13.89
C GLY A 266 -6.55 -6.90 14.63
N CYS A 267 -5.84 -6.55 15.71
CA CYS A 267 -5.14 -7.53 16.56
C CYS A 267 -6.08 -8.55 17.22
N VAL A 268 -7.28 -8.12 17.61
CA VAL A 268 -8.27 -8.93 18.35
C VAL A 268 -9.41 -9.46 17.48
N THR A 269 -9.42 -9.13 16.18
CA THR A 269 -10.49 -9.55 15.26
C THR A 269 -10.31 -11.01 14.86
N HIS A 270 -10.98 -11.91 15.58
CA HIS A 270 -11.14 -13.31 15.22
C HIS A 270 -12.39 -13.45 14.33
N PRO A 271 -12.34 -14.11 13.14
CA PRO A 271 -11.48 -15.24 12.75
C PRO A 271 -10.32 -14.93 11.78
N GLU A 272 -10.07 -13.67 11.41
CA GLU A 272 -9.06 -13.32 10.40
C GLU A 272 -7.64 -13.23 11.00
N LEU A 273 -7.06 -14.38 11.33
CA LEU A 273 -5.72 -14.48 11.94
C LEU A 273 -4.61 -13.81 11.12
N ASP A 274 -4.78 -13.72 9.79
CA ASP A 274 -3.84 -13.01 8.92
C ASP A 274 -3.87 -11.49 9.13
N ILE A 275 -5.01 -10.89 9.48
CA ILE A 275 -5.11 -9.47 9.85
C ILE A 275 -4.39 -9.22 11.17
N ALA A 276 -4.68 -10.03 12.21
CA ALA A 276 -4.05 -9.89 13.52
C ALA A 276 -2.52 -9.94 13.42
N LYS A 277 -1.99 -10.89 12.63
CA LYS A 277 -0.56 -10.98 12.32
C LYS A 277 0.00 -9.67 11.74
N ILE A 278 -0.66 -9.10 10.74
CA ILE A 278 -0.21 -7.84 10.10
C ILE A 278 -0.29 -6.67 11.07
N CYS A 279 -1.32 -6.60 11.92
CA CYS A 279 -1.45 -5.55 12.93
C CYS A 279 -0.30 -5.57 13.96
N PHE A 280 0.14 -6.74 14.42
CA PHE A 280 1.34 -6.83 15.26
C PHE A 280 2.62 -6.45 14.51
N GLN A 281 2.72 -6.79 13.21
CA GLN A 281 3.85 -6.34 12.37
C GLN A 281 3.88 -4.82 12.22
N ILE A 282 2.71 -4.17 12.10
CA ILE A 282 2.59 -2.70 12.06
C ILE A 282 3.14 -2.10 13.36
N PHE A 283 2.69 -2.57 14.53
CA PHE A 283 3.22 -2.08 15.82
C PHE A 283 4.72 -2.37 15.99
N GLY A 284 5.19 -3.52 15.51
CA GLY A 284 6.60 -3.89 15.53
C GLY A 284 7.48 -2.96 14.69
N GLU A 285 7.00 -2.45 13.56
CA GLU A 285 7.71 -1.42 12.79
C GLU A 285 7.54 -0.02 13.40
N MET A 286 6.35 0.33 13.87
CA MET A 286 6.11 1.63 14.52
C MET A 286 7.00 1.82 15.75
N VAL A 287 7.16 0.80 16.61
CA VAL A 287 8.05 0.94 17.78
C VAL A 287 9.50 1.18 17.40
N LYS A 288 9.99 0.62 16.29
CA LYS A 288 11.36 0.88 15.82
C LYS A 288 11.57 2.32 15.38
N GLU A 289 10.52 3.01 14.91
CA GLU A 289 10.62 4.38 14.38
C GLU A 289 10.11 5.45 15.35
N TRP A 290 9.14 5.12 16.20
CA TRP A 290 8.41 6.07 17.04
C TRP A 290 8.69 5.89 18.54
N HIS A 291 9.65 5.05 18.94
CA HIS A 291 9.93 4.81 20.36
C HIS A 291 10.25 6.09 21.16
N SER A 292 10.83 7.11 20.53
CA SER A 292 11.15 8.40 21.15
C SER A 292 10.03 9.44 21.04
N MET A 293 8.90 9.11 20.41
CA MET A 293 7.77 10.01 20.27
C MET A 293 7.01 10.15 21.58
N ASP A 294 6.67 11.40 21.94
CA ASP A 294 5.92 11.68 23.16
C ASP A 294 4.57 10.95 23.19
N GLY A 295 4.24 10.39 24.35
CA GLY A 295 3.06 9.56 24.58
C GLY A 295 3.06 8.17 23.92
N PHE A 296 3.95 7.89 22.95
CA PHE A 296 3.92 6.62 22.22
C PHE A 296 4.35 5.44 23.09
N GLN A 297 5.38 5.61 23.93
CA GLN A 297 5.77 4.58 24.91
C GLN A 297 4.62 4.21 25.84
N LYS A 298 3.90 5.23 26.35
CA LYS A 298 2.72 5.01 27.19
C LYS A 298 1.63 4.23 26.45
N TYR A 299 1.34 4.59 25.20
CA TYR A 299 0.39 3.86 24.37
C TYR A 299 0.80 2.38 24.15
N MET A 300 2.09 2.12 23.93
CA MET A 300 2.60 0.76 23.78
C MET A 300 2.39 -0.08 25.05
N TYR A 301 2.58 0.49 26.24
CA TYR A 301 2.39 -0.21 27.51
C TYR A 301 0.93 -0.32 27.95
N ASP A 302 0.14 0.74 27.77
CA ASP A 302 -1.23 0.81 28.27
C ASP A 302 -2.24 0.12 27.34
N THR A 303 -1.90 -0.03 26.05
CA THR A 303 -2.84 -0.54 25.03
C THR A 303 -2.27 -1.72 24.24
N VAL A 304 -1.11 -1.57 23.59
CA VAL A 304 -0.61 -2.59 22.65
C VAL A 304 -0.12 -3.85 23.37
N LEU A 305 0.65 -3.70 24.45
CA LEU A 305 1.19 -4.82 25.21
C LEU A 305 0.08 -5.66 25.88
N PRO A 306 -0.93 -5.08 26.57
CA PRO A 306 -2.09 -5.85 27.04
C PRO A 306 -2.80 -6.60 25.91
N THR A 307 -3.00 -5.93 24.77
CA THR A 307 -3.64 -6.53 23.58
C THR A 307 -2.88 -7.76 23.08
N SER A 308 -1.54 -7.78 23.18
CA SER A 308 -0.74 -8.94 22.77
C SER A 308 -1.02 -10.18 23.63
N PHE A 309 -1.18 -9.99 24.95
CA PHE A 309 -1.57 -11.06 25.86
C PHE A 309 -3.04 -11.47 25.70
N ASP A 310 -3.95 -10.51 25.59
CA ASP A 310 -5.37 -10.77 25.39
C ASP A 310 -5.60 -11.61 24.13
N THR A 311 -4.86 -11.33 23.05
CA THR A 311 -4.98 -12.07 21.78
C THR A 311 -4.60 -13.55 21.93
N ILE A 312 -3.49 -13.88 22.60
CA ILE A 312 -3.06 -15.28 22.75
C ILE A 312 -3.87 -16.03 23.82
N LEU A 313 -4.40 -15.32 24.80
CA LEU A 313 -5.24 -15.90 25.86
C LEU A 313 -6.69 -16.06 25.44
N HIS A 314 -7.13 -15.36 24.39
CA HIS A 314 -8.50 -15.41 23.90
C HIS A 314 -8.97 -16.86 23.64
N PRO A 315 -10.15 -17.29 24.10
CA PRO A 315 -10.58 -18.69 24.03
C PRO A 315 -10.53 -19.33 22.62
N GLN A 316 -10.71 -18.52 21.57
CA GLN A 316 -10.66 -18.99 20.17
C GLN A 316 -9.25 -19.18 19.61
N PHE A 317 -8.20 -18.70 20.29
CA PHE A 317 -6.83 -18.83 19.83
C PHE A 317 -6.35 -20.28 20.07
N ASP A 318 -6.09 -21.07 19.01
CA ASP A 318 -5.54 -22.43 19.15
C ASP A 318 -4.01 -22.42 18.98
N PRO A 319 -3.20 -22.65 20.03
CA PRO A 319 -1.73 -22.67 19.91
C PRO A 319 -1.18 -23.77 19.00
N ARG A 320 -1.98 -24.76 18.62
CA ARG A 320 -1.60 -25.84 17.69
C ARG A 320 -1.85 -25.47 16.23
N ASP A 321 -2.73 -24.50 15.97
CA ASP A 321 -2.95 -23.98 14.62
C ASP A 321 -1.71 -23.21 14.14
N ALA A 322 -1.26 -23.50 12.92
CA ALA A 322 -0.10 -22.86 12.33
C ALA A 322 -0.31 -21.34 12.15
N LYS A 323 -1.53 -20.90 11.83
CA LYS A 323 -1.82 -19.45 11.67
C LYS A 323 -1.79 -18.74 13.01
N ALA A 324 -2.45 -19.27 14.04
CA ALA A 324 -2.38 -18.75 15.39
C ALA A 324 -0.94 -18.73 15.94
N ASN A 325 -0.17 -19.78 15.69
CA ASN A 325 1.24 -19.85 16.09
C ASN A 325 2.12 -18.79 15.38
N ASN A 326 1.75 -18.35 14.17
CA ASN A 326 2.42 -17.22 13.52
C ASN A 326 2.10 -15.89 14.22
N ILE A 327 0.91 -15.71 14.78
CA ILE A 327 0.61 -14.51 15.60
C ILE A 327 1.50 -14.47 16.84
N SER A 328 1.68 -15.59 17.54
CA SER A 328 2.62 -15.64 18.68
C SER A 328 4.05 -15.30 18.26
N LEU A 329 4.47 -15.65 17.03
CA LEU A 329 5.77 -15.24 16.51
C LEU A 329 5.87 -13.73 16.34
N GLU A 330 4.83 -13.10 15.80
CA GLU A 330 4.83 -11.64 15.62
C GLU A 330 4.71 -10.88 16.94
N ILE A 331 3.99 -11.42 17.93
CA ILE A 331 3.99 -10.90 19.30
C ILE A 331 5.38 -11.02 19.93
N ALA A 332 6.06 -12.16 19.73
CA ALA A 332 7.44 -12.34 20.17
C ALA A 332 8.38 -11.31 19.51
N ASN A 333 8.23 -11.06 18.19
CA ASN A 333 8.98 -10.03 17.49
C ASN A 333 8.69 -8.63 18.04
N LEU A 334 7.43 -8.32 18.33
CA LEU A 334 7.02 -7.05 18.92
C LEU A 334 7.64 -6.86 20.31
N HIS A 335 7.56 -7.86 21.19
CA HIS A 335 8.16 -7.78 22.53
C HIS A 335 9.68 -7.58 22.44
N LYS A 336 10.35 -8.25 21.49
CA LYS A 336 11.79 -8.04 21.25
C LYS A 336 12.08 -6.63 20.72
N ALA A 337 11.24 -6.09 19.84
CA ALA A 337 11.38 -4.72 19.37
C ALA A 337 11.17 -3.69 20.50
N MET A 338 10.19 -3.92 21.38
CA MET A 338 9.97 -3.11 22.59
C MET A 338 11.14 -3.21 23.58
N LEU A 339 11.74 -4.40 23.74
CA LEU A 339 12.93 -4.58 24.56
C LEU A 339 14.11 -3.78 24.02
N VAL A 340 14.33 -3.78 22.71
CA VAL A 340 15.38 -2.97 22.09
C VAL A 340 15.09 -1.47 22.24
N ALA A 341 13.83 -1.06 22.09
CA ALA A 341 13.43 0.34 22.12
C ALA A 341 13.42 0.98 23.51
N TYR A 342 13.06 0.22 24.55
CA TYR A 342 12.78 0.73 25.90
C TYR A 342 13.62 0.06 26.99
N GLU A 343 14.42 -0.94 26.63
CA GLU A 343 15.44 -1.59 27.47
C GLU A 343 14.91 -2.02 28.85
N THR A 344 15.52 -1.49 29.92
CA THR A 344 15.25 -1.87 31.32
C THR A 344 13.83 -1.55 31.76
N THR A 345 13.24 -0.46 31.24
CA THR A 345 11.86 -0.09 31.59
C THR A 345 10.85 -1.14 31.12
N PHE A 346 11.07 -1.71 29.93
CA PHE A 346 10.21 -2.77 29.41
C PHE A 346 10.36 -4.07 30.20
N LEU A 347 11.59 -4.40 30.63
CA LEU A 347 11.83 -5.59 31.47
C LEU A 347 11.10 -5.51 32.81
N GLN A 348 11.10 -4.35 33.47
CA GLN A 348 10.39 -4.15 34.73
C GLN A 348 8.87 -4.31 34.57
N VAL A 349 8.31 -3.75 33.49
CA VAL A 349 6.89 -3.88 33.16
C VAL A 349 6.54 -5.34 32.87
N MET A 350 7.35 -6.02 32.04
CA MET A 350 7.14 -7.42 31.70
C MET A 350 7.23 -8.32 32.95
N ASP A 351 8.21 -8.12 33.82
CA ASP A 351 8.35 -8.87 35.06
C ASP A 351 7.14 -8.70 35.98
N THR A 352 6.61 -7.47 36.06
CA THR A 352 5.38 -7.17 36.80
C THR A 352 4.17 -7.89 36.23
N ILE A 353 4.00 -7.91 34.90
CA ILE A 353 2.87 -8.58 34.22
C ILE A 353 2.99 -10.10 34.42
N ILE A 354 4.16 -10.68 34.13
CA ILE A 354 4.36 -12.13 34.18
C ILE A 354 4.26 -12.65 35.62
N SER A 355 4.80 -11.94 36.61
CA SER A 355 4.67 -12.32 38.02
C SER A 355 3.22 -12.31 38.54
N ARG A 356 2.33 -11.52 37.92
CA ARG A 356 0.88 -11.57 38.21
C ARG A 356 0.20 -12.73 37.50
N MET A 357 0.70 -13.13 36.34
CA MET A 357 0.11 -14.19 35.53
C MET A 357 0.58 -15.57 35.96
N VAL A 358 1.83 -15.73 36.37
CA VAL A 358 2.47 -17.02 36.63
C VAL A 358 2.84 -17.09 38.12
N PRO A 359 2.26 -18.04 38.90
CA PRO A 359 2.59 -18.18 40.32
C PRO A 359 4.02 -18.67 40.60
N ASP A 360 4.58 -19.48 39.71
CA ASP A 360 5.94 -20.02 39.85
C ASP A 360 7.01 -18.99 39.49
N LYS A 361 7.78 -18.56 40.50
CA LYS A 361 8.88 -17.60 40.35
C LYS A 361 9.98 -18.11 39.41
N ASN A 362 10.24 -19.41 39.36
CA ASN A 362 11.26 -19.97 38.47
C ASN A 362 10.82 -19.85 37.00
N ALA A 363 9.56 -20.16 36.71
CA ALA A 363 8.97 -19.94 35.39
C ALA A 363 8.97 -18.45 34.99
N CYS A 364 8.69 -17.52 35.90
CA CYS A 364 8.82 -16.08 35.65
C CYS A 364 10.25 -15.69 35.25
N MET A 365 11.25 -16.11 36.04
CA MET A 365 12.67 -15.83 35.74
C MET A 365 13.10 -16.42 34.40
N GLN A 366 12.66 -17.65 34.08
CA GLN A 366 12.92 -18.26 32.79
C GLN A 366 12.28 -17.48 31.64
N PHE A 367 11.03 -17.04 31.79
CA PHE A 367 10.34 -16.23 30.79
C PHE A 367 11.10 -14.93 30.48
N ILE A 368 11.51 -14.20 31.53
CA ILE A 368 12.28 -12.96 31.38
C ILE A 368 13.65 -13.24 30.76
N SER A 369 14.35 -14.30 31.18
CA SER A 369 15.63 -14.70 30.59
C SER A 369 15.51 -15.04 29.10
N GLN A 370 14.45 -15.74 28.68
CA GLN A 370 14.18 -16.05 27.28
C GLN A 370 13.82 -14.79 26.48
N LEU A 371 13.02 -13.87 27.07
CA LEU A 371 12.74 -12.57 26.48
C LEU A 371 14.01 -11.72 26.30
N GLN A 372 15.03 -11.87 27.14
CA GLN A 372 16.29 -11.17 26.94
C GLN A 372 17.18 -11.85 25.89
N ASN A 373 17.43 -13.14 26.07
CA ASN A 373 18.58 -13.80 25.43
C ASN A 373 18.23 -14.65 24.21
N ALA A 374 16.98 -15.13 24.11
CA ALA A 374 16.61 -16.10 23.07
C ALA A 374 16.17 -15.43 21.76
N PRO A 375 16.28 -16.09 20.60
CA PRO A 375 15.67 -15.56 19.38
C PRO A 375 14.12 -15.58 19.48
N PRO A 376 13.40 -14.74 18.71
CA PRO A 376 11.94 -14.67 18.76
C PRO A 376 11.24 -16.03 18.59
N LYS A 377 11.78 -16.90 17.72
CA LYS A 377 11.26 -18.26 17.50
C LYS A 377 11.26 -19.12 18.77
N THR A 378 12.27 -18.97 19.62
CA THR A 378 12.37 -19.71 20.89
C THR A 378 11.51 -19.05 21.96
N TYR A 379 11.58 -17.72 22.10
CA TYR A 379 10.76 -16.97 23.06
C TYR A 379 9.25 -17.17 22.82
N LYS A 380 8.82 -17.32 21.57
CA LYS A 380 7.45 -17.68 21.22
C LYS A 380 6.94 -18.93 21.97
N ASN A 381 7.79 -19.92 22.21
CA ASN A 381 7.37 -21.12 22.94
C ASN A 381 6.97 -20.77 24.37
N CYS A 382 7.64 -19.81 25.02
CA CYS A 382 7.23 -19.32 26.35
C CYS A 382 5.85 -18.67 26.33
N LEU A 383 5.52 -17.91 25.27
CA LEU A 383 4.17 -17.35 25.09
C LEU A 383 3.13 -18.45 24.91
N ARG A 384 3.47 -19.52 24.20
CA ARG A 384 2.59 -20.68 24.02
C ARG A 384 2.38 -21.44 25.34
N ASP A 385 3.44 -21.63 26.11
CA ASP A 385 3.37 -22.35 27.39
C ASP A 385 2.54 -21.55 28.41
N LEU A 386 2.60 -20.22 28.35
CA LEU A 386 1.71 -19.33 29.11
C LEU A 386 0.22 -19.54 28.77
N VAL A 387 -0.11 -19.77 27.49
CA VAL A 387 -1.49 -20.10 27.07
C VAL A 387 -1.95 -21.42 27.69
N TYR A 388 -1.10 -22.45 27.68
CA TYR A 388 -1.44 -23.74 28.31
C TYR A 388 -1.63 -23.61 29.82
N LEU A 389 -0.74 -22.88 30.51
CA LEU A 389 -0.83 -22.66 31.95
C LEU A 389 -2.11 -21.92 32.38
N LYS A 390 -2.61 -21.01 31.55
CA LYS A 390 -3.81 -20.21 31.87
C LYS A 390 -5.13 -20.87 31.50
N ARG A 391 -5.11 -21.87 30.61
CA ARG A 391 -6.31 -22.57 30.15
C ARG A 391 -6.47 -23.98 30.72
N GLY A 392 -5.39 -24.58 31.19
CA GLY A 392 -5.42 -25.76 32.06
C GLY A 392 -5.74 -25.37 33.49
#